data_AF-A0A0T8M1L9-F1
#
_entry.id   AF-A0A0T8M1L9-F1
#
_cell.length_a   1.000
_cell.length_b   1.000
_cell.length_c   1.000
_cell.angle_alpha   90.00
_cell.angle_beta   90.00
_cell.angle_gamma   90.00
#
_symmetry.space_group_name_H-M   'P 1'
#
loop_
_entity.id
_entity.type
_entity.pdbx_description
1 polymer ?
#
loop_
_entity_poly.entity_id
_entity_poly.type
_entity_poly.pdbx_seq_one_letter_code
_entity_poly.pdbx_strand_id
1 'polypeptide(L)' 'MELFQNRTFSEVEQPASLFVFRIDKQANMALFEADGKRWVADAVGNIAAYLKEQLADQKHITVLA' A
#
# COMPACT_ATOMS: atom_id res chain seq x y z
N MET A 1 -14.84 -2.98 3.76
CA MET A 1 -14.51 -3.81 2.57
C MET A 1 -13.01 -3.74 2.40
N GLU A 2 -12.36 -4.86 2.14
CA GLU A 2 -10.92 -4.93 1.86
C GLU A 2 -10.70 -4.90 0.35
N LEU A 3 -9.82 -4.01 -0.12
CA LEU A 3 -9.49 -3.87 -1.54
C LEU A 3 -7.99 -4.01 -1.75
N PHE A 4 -7.61 -4.86 -2.70
CA PHE A 4 -6.27 -4.95 -3.27
C PHE A 4 -6.25 -4.16 -4.58
N GLN A 5 -5.91 -2.89 -4.50
CA GLN A 5 -5.75 -2.08 -5.70
C GLN A 5 -4.44 -2.47 -6.41
N ASN A 6 -4.44 -2.53 -7.74
CA ASN A 6 -3.22 -2.80 -8.51
C ASN A 6 -2.18 -1.71 -8.21
N ARG A 7 -1.14 -2.07 -7.43
CA ARG A 7 -0.02 -1.20 -7.07
C ARG A 7 1.13 -1.37 -8.06
N THR A 8 2.04 -0.41 -8.06
CA THR A 8 3.20 -0.32 -8.97
C THR A 8 4.26 -1.42 -8.76
N PHE A 9 4.17 -2.20 -7.67
CA PHE A 9 5.06 -3.33 -7.36
C PHE A 9 4.24 -4.61 -7.25
N SER A 10 4.10 -5.31 -8.37
CA SER A 10 3.36 -6.59 -8.46
C SER A 10 4.11 -7.76 -7.84
N GLU A 11 5.43 -7.65 -7.68
CA GLU A 11 6.32 -8.67 -7.12
C GLU A 11 6.25 -8.76 -5.60
N VAL A 12 5.62 -7.77 -4.95
CA VAL A 12 5.56 -7.65 -3.49
C VAL A 12 4.13 -7.77 -3.03
N GLU A 13 3.88 -8.61 -2.03
CA GLU A 13 2.57 -8.71 -1.39
C GLU A 13 2.19 -7.37 -0.77
N GLN A 14 1.12 -6.77 -1.29
CA GLN A 14 0.62 -5.48 -0.83
C GLN A 14 -0.43 -5.68 0.26
N PRO A 15 -0.35 -4.94 1.38
CA PRO A 15 -1.34 -5.05 2.44
C PRO A 15 -2.73 -4.62 1.94
N ALA A 16 -3.75 -5.30 2.45
CA ALA A 16 -5.13 -4.95 2.16
C ALA A 16 -5.45 -3.54 2.68
N SER A 17 -6.10 -2.72 1.86
CA SER A 17 -6.55 -1.40 2.27
C SER A 17 -7.99 -1.47 2.76
N LEU A 18 -8.25 -0.95 3.96
CA LEU A 18 -9.60 -0.89 4.52
C LEU A 18 -10.33 0.35 4.00
N PHE A 19 -11.45 0.15 3.31
CA PHE A 19 -12.30 1.24 2.83
C PHE A 19 -13.71 1.19 3.42
N VAL A 20 -14.25 2.38 3.68
CA VAL A 20 -15.64 2.63 4.06
C VAL A 20 -16.34 3.32 2.89
N PHE A 21 -17.40 2.68 2.41
CA PHE A 21 -18.29 3.25 1.41
C PHE A 21 -19.42 4.01 2.12
N ARG A 22 -19.67 5.26 1.73
CA ARG A 22 -20.74 6.09 2.30
C ARG A 22 -21.68 6.59 1.22
N ILE A 23 -22.95 6.67 1.59
CA ILE A 23 -24.03 7.24 0.76
C ILE A 23 -24.69 8.34 1.58
N ASP A 24 -24.88 9.53 1.00
CA ASP A 24 -25.61 10.61 1.66
C ASP A 24 -27.11 10.63 1.28
N LYS A 25 -27.85 11.58 1.86
CA LYS A 25 -29.31 11.70 1.63
C LYS A 25 -29.66 12.13 0.20
N GLN A 26 -28.71 12.70 -0.55
CA GLN A 26 -28.87 13.04 -1.96
C GLN A 26 -28.41 11.90 -2.88
N ALA A 27 -28.12 10.72 -2.33
CA ALA A 27 -27.57 9.57 -3.05
C ALA A 27 -26.16 9.82 -3.64
N ASN A 28 -25.41 10.79 -3.13
CA ASN A 28 -23.98 10.89 -3.46
C ASN A 28 -23.23 9.74 -2.80
N MET A 29 -22.32 9.14 -3.57
CA MET A 29 -21.56 7.97 -3.16
C MET A 29 -20.08 8.32 -3.12
N ALA A 30 -19.40 7.92 -2.04
CA ALA A 30 -17.96 8.12 -1.91
C ALA A 30 -17.30 6.97 -1.15
N LEU A 31 -16.05 6.70 -1.51
CA LEU A 31 -15.20 5.71 -0.85
C LEU A 31 -14.13 6.44 -0.04
N PHE A 32 -13.98 6.07 1.22
CA PHE A 32 -13.02 6.68 2.14
C PHE A 32 -12.08 5.62 2.70
N GLU A 33 -10.80 5.94 2.82
CA GLU A 33 -9.84 5.11 3.55
C GLU A 33 -10.19 5.14 5.05
N ALA A 34 -10.33 3.96 5.64
CA ALA A 34 -10.81 3.80 7.01
C ALA A 34 -9.69 3.56 8.03
N ASP A 35 -8.53 3.11 7.55
CA ASP A 35 -7.36 2.72 8.34
C ASP A 35 -6.36 3.88 8.55
N GLY A 36 -6.71 5.11 8.15
CA GLY A 36 -5.81 6.26 8.37
C GLY A 36 -4.44 6.11 7.72
N LYS A 37 -4.35 5.38 6.60
CA LYS A 37 -3.13 5.10 5.82
C LYS A 37 -2.10 4.21 6.52
N ARG A 38 -2.46 3.43 7.54
CA ARG A 38 -1.52 2.50 8.19
C ARG A 38 -0.94 1.47 7.21
N TRP A 39 -1.79 0.96 6.31
CA TRP A 39 -1.37 0.10 5.20
C TRP A 39 -0.25 0.68 4.33
N VAL A 40 -0.08 2.02 4.29
CA VAL A 40 0.99 2.67 3.50
C VAL A 40 2.35 2.38 4.12
N ALA A 41 2.47 2.42 5.45
CA ALA A 41 3.73 2.13 6.13
C ALA A 41 4.13 0.66 5.92
N ASP A 42 3.17 -0.25 6.02
CA ASP A 42 3.38 -1.68 5.80
C ASP A 42 3.77 -1.96 4.34
N ALA A 43 3.13 -1.32 3.37
CA ALA A 43 3.47 -1.44 1.95
C ALA A 43 4.89 -0.92 1.65
N VAL A 44 5.26 0.24 2.19
CA VAL A 44 6.61 0.80 2.05
C VAL A 44 7.65 -0.13 2.68
N GLY A 45 7.34 -0.70 3.85
CA GLY A 45 8.20 -1.69 4.51
C GLY A 45 8.43 -2.94 3.64
N ASN A 46 7.36 -3.51 3.07
CA ASN A 46 7.43 -4.68 2.21
C ASN A 46 8.27 -4.40 0.95
N ILE A 47 8.05 -3.23 0.31
CA ILE A 47 8.82 -2.82 -0.88
C ILE A 47 10.29 -2.60 -0.52
N ALA A 48 10.57 -1.94 0.61
CA ALA A 48 11.94 -1.70 1.03
C ALA A 48 12.69 -3.00 1.37
N ALA A 49 12.01 -3.98 1.99
CA ALA A 49 12.58 -5.30 2.24
C ALA A 49 12.93 -6.02 0.93
N TYR A 50 11.98 -6.05 -0.02
CA TYR A 50 12.19 -6.63 -1.34
C TYR A 50 13.37 -5.97 -2.08
N LEU A 51 13.44 -4.64 -2.10
CA LEU A 51 14.52 -3.92 -2.76
C LEU A 51 15.88 -4.16 -2.08
N LYS A 52 15.93 -4.26 -0.75
CA LYS A 52 17.16 -4.59 -0.02
C LYS A 52 17.68 -5.99 -0.37
N GLU A 53 16.78 -6.95 -0.54
CA GLU A 53 17.14 -8.30 -0.97
C GLU A 53 17.65 -8.32 -2.41
N GLN A 54 16.89 -7.74 -3.35
CA GLN A 54 17.23 -7.75 -4.77
C GLN A 54 18.49 -6.93 -5.11
N LEU A 55 18.82 -5.94 -4.29
CA LEU A 55 19.96 -5.04 -4.50
C LEU A 55 21.10 -5.29 -3.49
N ALA A 56 21.08 -6.42 -2.77
CA ALA A 56 22.09 -6.74 -1.75
C ALA A 56 23.53 -6.71 -2.28
N ASP A 57 23.73 -7.06 -3.56
CA ASP A 57 25.03 -7.08 -4.21
C ASP A 57 25.49 -5.70 -4.74
N GLN A 58 24.60 -4.69 -4.70
CA GLN A 58 24.86 -3.35 -5.24
C GLN A 58 25.41 -2.41 -4.16
N LYS A 59 26.74 -2.32 -4.07
CA LYS A 59 27.44 -1.52 -3.04
C LYS A 59 27.23 0.00 -3.13
N HIS A 60 26.69 0.50 -4.23
CA HIS A 60 26.44 1.92 -4.46
C HIS A 60 24.98 2.33 -4.27
N ILE A 61 24.12 1.41 -3.83
CA ILE A 61 22.70 1.67 -3.65
C ILE A 61 22.35 1.54 -2.17
N THR A 62 21.60 2.51 -1.65
CA THR A 62 21.04 2.47 -0.29
C THR A 62 19.53 2.60 -0.38
N VAL A 63 18.81 1.65 0.22
CA VAL A 63 17.35 1.66 0.30
C VAL A 63 16.92 2.24 1.64
N LEU A 64 16.14 3.34 1.59
CA LEU A 64 15.56 4.00 2.75
C LEU A 64 14.06 3.63 2.85
N ALA A 65 13.56 3.52 4.07
CA ALA A 65 12.16 3.25 4.39
C ALA A 65 11.69 4.20 5.49
#